data_AF-A0A3D5AK70-F1
#
_entry.id   AF-A0A3D5AK70-F1
#
_cell.length_a   1.000
_cell.length_b   1.000
_cell.length_c   1.000
_cell.angle_alpha   90.00
_cell.angle_beta   90.00
_cell.angle_gamma   90.00
#
_symmetry.space_group_name_H-M   'P 1'
#
loop_
_entity.id
_entity.type
_entity.pdbx_description
1 polymer ?
#
loop_
_entity_poly.entity_id
_entity_poly.type
_entity_poly.pdbx_seq_one_letter_code
_entity_poly.pdbx_strand_id
1 'polypeptide(L)'
;MTRKTVPLTSQEAELIERAREAGTPQHEAFVKLLGKAPTRSEAATLRALVGLALHQLGEEVALSDYERLAASRDAEDEAFDKAMRRRRGDRR
;
A
#
# COMPACT_ATOMS: atom_id res chain seq x y z
N MET A 1 17.67 25.92 -3.77
CA MET A 1 17.01 24.62 -3.95
C MET A 1 15.83 24.82 -4.90
N THR A 2 16.04 24.63 -6.20
CA THR A 2 15.00 24.81 -7.23
C THR A 2 14.03 23.64 -7.15
N ARG A 3 12.78 23.91 -6.77
CA ARG A 3 11.73 22.91 -6.68
C ARG A 3 11.47 22.39 -8.10
N LYS A 4 11.85 21.15 -8.42
CA LYS A 4 11.40 20.49 -9.64
C LYS A 4 9.88 20.31 -9.51
N THR A 5 9.11 21.18 -10.15
CA THR A 5 7.68 21.04 -10.30
C THR A 5 7.44 19.95 -11.33
N VAL A 6 6.97 18.79 -10.89
CA VAL A 6 6.35 17.83 -11.81
C VAL A 6 4.94 18.38 -12.08
N PRO A 7 4.62 18.78 -13.32
CA PRO A 7 3.30 19.29 -13.62
C PRO A 7 2.29 18.14 -13.52
N LEU A 8 1.10 18.44 -13.00
CA LEU A 8 -0.03 17.53 -13.08
C LEU A 8 -0.49 17.43 -14.53
N THR A 9 -0.85 16.22 -14.94
CA THR A 9 -1.60 15.98 -16.17
C THR A 9 -3.01 16.56 -16.05
N SER A 10 -3.66 16.82 -17.18
CA SER A 10 -5.06 17.33 -17.19
C SER A 10 -6.01 16.38 -16.46
N GLN A 11 -5.80 15.07 -16.60
CA GLN A 11 -6.63 14.05 -15.94
C GLN A 11 -6.47 14.09 -14.41
N GLU A 12 -5.25 14.28 -13.91
CA GLU A 12 -4.99 14.42 -12.48
C GLU A 12 -5.64 15.68 -11.92
N ALA A 13 -5.51 16.81 -12.63
CA ALA A 13 -6.12 18.07 -12.23
C ALA A 13 -7.66 17.96 -12.16
N GLU A 14 -8.31 17.37 -13.17
CA GLU A 14 -9.76 17.16 -13.18
C GLU A 14 -10.24 16.24 -12.05
N LEU A 15 -9.45 15.22 -11.71
CA LEU A 15 -9.79 14.30 -10.63
C LEU A 15 -9.68 15.00 -9.26
N ILE A 16 -8.65 15.83 -9.07
CA ILE A 16 -8.48 16.64 -7.87
C ILE A 16 -9.63 17.65 -7.72
N GLU A 17 -10.01 18.33 -8.81
CA GLU A 17 -11.15 19.27 -8.79
C GLU A 17 -12.44 18.56 -8.39
N ARG A 18 -12.74 17.41 -9.00
CA ARG A 18 -13.92 16.62 -8.61
C ARG A 18 -13.86 16.17 -7.16
N ALA A 19 -12.71 15.70 -6.67
CA ALA A 19 -12.54 15.30 -5.27
C ALA A 19 -12.76 16.45 -4.26
N ARG A 20 -12.59 17.71 -4.69
CA ARG A 20 -12.87 18.90 -3.86
C ARG A 20 -14.35 19.31 -3.86
N GLU A 21 -15.10 18.90 -4.87
CA GLU A 21 -16.49 19.29 -5.08
C GLU A 21 -17.45 18.31 -4.40
N ALA A 22 -18.18 18.80 -3.39
CA ALA A 22 -19.14 17.99 -2.65
C ALA A 22 -20.28 17.48 -3.55
N GLY A 23 -20.70 16.24 -3.35
CA GLY A 23 -21.74 15.59 -4.15
C GLY A 23 -21.22 14.92 -5.43
N THR A 24 -19.92 15.00 -5.72
CA THR A 24 -19.32 14.15 -6.75
C THR A 24 -18.99 12.76 -6.19
N PRO A 25 -19.00 11.72 -7.04
CA PRO A 25 -18.56 10.38 -6.63
C PRO A 25 -17.11 10.36 -6.13
N GLN A 26 -16.24 11.20 -6.69
CA GLN A 26 -14.84 11.32 -6.28
C GLN A 26 -14.73 11.87 -4.86
N HIS A 27 -15.51 12.90 -4.53
CA HIS A 27 -15.54 13.48 -3.19
C HIS A 27 -16.06 12.47 -2.16
N GLU A 28 -17.13 11.74 -2.48
CA GLU A 28 -17.68 10.70 -1.61
C GLU A 28 -16.68 9.58 -1.34
N ALA A 29 -16.02 9.07 -2.39
CA ALA A 29 -14.96 8.09 -2.25
C ALA A 29 -13.80 8.62 -1.39
N PHE A 30 -13.43 9.88 -1.58
CA PHE A 30 -12.35 10.51 -0.83
C PHE A 30 -12.68 10.64 0.66
N VAL A 31 -13.90 11.06 1.00
CA VAL A 31 -14.41 11.12 2.38
C VAL A 31 -14.41 9.73 3.01
N LYS A 32 -14.88 8.71 2.27
CA LYS A 32 -14.93 7.32 2.74
C LYS A 32 -13.53 6.78 3.07
N LEU A 33 -12.55 7.05 2.23
CA LEU A 33 -11.17 6.59 2.44
C LEU A 33 -10.46 7.32 3.57
N LEU A 34 -10.71 8.61 3.75
CA LEU A 34 -10.03 9.43 4.77
C LEU A 34 -10.77 9.51 6.12
N GLY A 35 -12.03 9.07 6.17
CA GLY A 35 -12.91 9.21 7.33
C GLY A 35 -13.34 10.66 7.63
N LYS A 36 -12.98 11.61 6.78
CA LYS A 36 -13.34 13.04 6.92
C LYS A 36 -13.33 13.74 5.57
N ALA A 37 -14.13 14.80 5.47
CA ALA A 37 -14.12 15.65 4.29
C ALA A 37 -12.79 16.42 4.17
N PRO A 38 -12.19 16.46 2.96
CA PRO A 38 -11.05 17.32 2.73
C PRO A 38 -11.43 18.79 2.87
N THR A 39 -10.45 19.62 3.23
CA THR A 39 -10.64 21.06 3.09
C THR A 39 -10.75 21.38 1.60
N ARG A 40 -11.46 22.46 1.25
CA ARG A 40 -11.63 22.90 -0.15
C ARG A 40 -10.31 23.32 -0.83
N SER A 41 -9.17 23.23 -0.16
CA SER A 41 -7.86 23.59 -0.71
C SER A 41 -7.29 22.46 -1.57
N GLU A 42 -6.80 22.81 -2.76
CA GLU A 42 -6.10 21.89 -3.66
C GLU A 42 -4.88 21.26 -2.99
N ALA A 43 -4.03 22.08 -2.34
CA ALA A 43 -2.83 21.61 -1.65
C ALA A 43 -3.15 20.62 -0.52
N ALA A 44 -4.26 20.84 0.21
CA ALA A 44 -4.69 19.92 1.25
C ALA A 44 -5.24 18.61 0.67
N THR A 45 -5.96 18.68 -0.45
CA THR A 45 -6.46 17.51 -1.19
C THR A 45 -5.30 16.67 -1.72
N LEU A 46 -4.31 17.30 -2.35
CA LEU A 46 -3.08 16.67 -2.80
C LEU A 46 -2.31 16.01 -1.66
N ARG A 47 -2.13 16.71 -0.53
CA ARG A 47 -1.47 16.14 0.65
C ARG A 47 -2.20 14.91 1.17
N ALA A 48 -3.53 14.93 1.17
CA ALA A 48 -4.33 13.80 1.61
C ALA A 48 -4.26 12.61 0.63
N LEU A 49 -4.28 12.87 -0.69
CA LEU A 49 -4.04 11.85 -1.73
C LEU A 49 -2.67 11.19 -1.57
N VAL A 50 -1.61 11.98 -1.32
CA VAL A 50 -0.27 11.45 -1.03
C VAL A 50 -0.28 10.60 0.23
N GLY A 51 -0.99 11.03 1.28
CA GLY A 51 -1.15 10.24 2.50
C GLY A 51 -1.79 8.86 2.25
N LEU A 52 -2.84 8.81 1.43
CA LEU A 52 -3.48 7.54 1.03
C LEU A 52 -2.52 6.64 0.25
N ALA A 53 -1.79 7.19 -0.71
CA ALA A 53 -0.84 6.42 -1.50
C ALA A 53 0.30 5.84 -0.64
N LEU A 54 0.80 6.62 0.32
CA LEU A 54 1.83 6.16 1.26
C LEU A 54 1.31 5.07 2.20
N HIS A 55 0.05 5.18 2.64
CA HIS A 55 -0.57 4.16 3.47
C HIS A 55 -0.71 2.84 2.70
N GLN A 56 -1.27 2.88 1.48
CA GLN A 56 -1.41 1.72 0.61
C GLN A 56 -0.04 1.07 0.31
N LEU A 57 0.98 1.88 0.05
CA LEU A 57 2.34 1.37 -0.17
C LEU A 57 2.88 0.65 1.09
N GLY A 58 2.59 1.19 2.27
CA GLY A 58 2.96 0.56 3.54
C GLY A 58 2.28 -0.80 3.75
N GLU A 59 0.99 -0.91 3.40
CA GLU A 59 0.25 -2.18 3.47
C GLU A 59 0.83 -3.23 2.50
N GLU A 60 1.16 -2.83 1.27
CA GLU A 60 1.76 -3.71 0.26
C GLU A 60 3.14 -4.23 0.70
N VAL A 61 3.95 -3.36 1.30
CA VAL A 61 5.25 -3.74 1.87
C VAL A 61 5.06 -4.74 3.01
N ALA A 62 4.12 -4.49 3.91
CA ALA A 62 3.83 -5.41 5.02
C ALA A 62 3.38 -6.79 4.52
N LEU A 63 2.51 -6.82 3.50
CA LEU A 63 2.07 -8.07 2.87
C LEU A 63 3.27 -8.84 2.28
N SER A 64 4.12 -8.13 1.53
CA SER A 64 5.34 -8.70 0.94
C SER A 64 6.35 -9.21 1.99
N ASP A 65 6.39 -8.60 3.18
CA ASP A 65 7.19 -9.09 4.31
C ASP A 65 6.63 -10.40 4.87
N TYR A 66 5.30 -10.50 5.02
CA TYR A 66 4.64 -11.74 5.47
C TYR A 66 4.85 -12.89 4.48
N GLU A 67 4.73 -12.64 3.18
CA GLU A 67 4.99 -13.65 2.15
C GLU A 67 6.43 -14.15 2.18
N ARG A 68 7.41 -13.25 2.34
CA ARG A 68 8.82 -13.63 2.50
C ARG A 68 9.06 -14.46 3.76
N LEU A 69 8.44 -14.09 4.87
CA LEU A 69 8.56 -14.84 6.12
C LEU A 69 7.96 -16.24 5.99
N ALA A 70 6.79 -16.39 5.34
CA ALA A 70 6.19 -17.69 5.05
C ALA A 70 7.12 -18.55 4.17
N ALA A 71 7.64 -17.99 3.08
CA ALA A 71 8.57 -18.68 2.19
C ALA A 71 9.87 -19.13 2.89
N SER A 72 10.39 -18.36 3.85
CA SER A 72 11.56 -18.76 4.63
C SER A 72 11.28 -19.93 5.59
N ARG A 73 10.07 -20.01 6.15
CA ARG A 73 9.67 -21.10 7.03
C ARG A 73 9.53 -22.41 6.29
N ASP A 74 8.92 -22.39 5.11
CA ASP A 74 8.74 -23.61 4.31
C ASP A 74 10.08 -24.27 3.95
N ALA A 75 11.12 -23.49 3.62
CA ALA A 75 12.44 -24.02 3.30
C ALA A 75 13.19 -24.62 4.50
N GLU A 76 13.08 -24.01 5.68
CA GLU A 76 13.70 -24.51 6.92
C GLU A 76 12.98 -25.76 7.45
N ASP A 77 11.66 -25.77 7.36
CA ASP A 77 10.83 -26.91 7.76
C ASP A 77 11.04 -28.12 6.85
N GLU A 78 11.15 -27.94 5.53
CA GLU A 78 11.51 -29.01 4.59
C GLU A 78 12.89 -29.64 4.89
N ALA A 79 13.87 -28.80 5.25
CA ALA A 79 15.21 -29.26 5.60
C ALA A 79 15.22 -30.05 6.92
N PHE A 80 14.47 -29.59 7.93
CA PHE A 80 14.31 -30.27 9.20
C PHE A 80 13.61 -31.63 9.03
N ASP A 81 12.53 -31.67 8.27
CA ASP A 81 11.78 -32.88 7.94
C ASP A 81 12.67 -33.92 7.24
N LYS A 82 13.46 -33.49 6.26
CA LYS A 82 14.39 -34.35 5.53
C LYS A 82 15.48 -34.90 6.45
N ALA A 83 16.00 -34.08 7.37
CA ALA A 83 16.98 -34.51 8.37
C ALA A 83 16.38 -35.53 9.36
N MET A 84 15.15 -35.31 9.83
CA MET A 84 14.45 -36.22 10.74
C MET A 84 14.10 -37.56 10.08
N ARG A 85 13.69 -37.57 8.81
CA ARG A 85 13.44 -38.80 8.03
C ARG A 85 14.73 -39.62 7.86
N ARG A 86 15.86 -38.98 7.51
CA ARG A 86 17.17 -39.65 7.43
C ARG A 86 17.57 -40.30 8.76
N ARG A 87 17.40 -39.59 9.87
CA ARG A 87 17.77 -40.08 11.21
C ARG A 87 16.92 -41.26 11.71
N ARG A 88 15.68 -41.39 11.21
CA ARG A 88 14.80 -42.55 11.51
C ARG A 88 15.11 -43.77 10.64
N GLY A 89 15.66 -43.57 9.43
CA GLY A 89 16.11 -44.66 8.56
C GLY A 89 17.37 -45.36 9.08
N ASP A 90 18.32 -44.61 9.66
CA ASP A 90 19.59 -45.13 10.19
C ASP A 90 19.47 -45.93 11.52
N ARG A 91 18.26 -46.07 12.09
CA ARG A 91 18.00 -46.82 13.33
C ARG A 91 17.30 -48.18 13.11
N ARG A 92 17.24 -48.66 11.87
CA ARG A 92 16.81 -50.03 11.52
C ARG A 92 17.98 -50.80 10.94
#